data_AF-A0A6G7ZF06-F1
#
_entry.id   AF-A0A6G7ZF06-F1
#
_cell.length_a   1.000
_cell.length_b   1.000
_cell.length_c   1.000
_cell.angle_alpha   90.00
_cell.angle_beta   90.00
_cell.angle_gamma   90.00
#
_symmetry.space_group_name_H-M   'P 1'
#
loop_
_entity.id
_entity.type
_entity.pdbx_description
1 polymer ?
#
loop_
_entity_poly.entity_id
_entity_poly.type
_entity_poly.pdbx_seq_one_letter_code
_entity_poly.pdbx_strand_id
1 'polypeptide(L)'
;MSAEARRSQLAAIIRAEPVASQEQLSNRLREAGYDVTQATVSRDLEVIGAIRGKKDGQLSYLLPGDTFGDHGQNSLERILGEWGVSVEIAGNLVVMRTRPGSAHVVAAALDAAALDGIAGTIAGDDTLFIAVRDGHDPSLLARILKPR
;
A
#
# COMPACT_ATOMS: atom_id res chain seq x y z
N MET A 1 16.90 -10.58 -25.05
CA MET A 1 16.48 -10.44 -23.63
C MET A 1 15.13 -11.10 -23.43
N SER A 2 14.88 -11.73 -22.27
CA SER A 2 13.63 -12.47 -22.03
C SER A 2 12.45 -11.51 -21.78
N ALA A 3 11.24 -11.93 -22.16
CA ALA A 3 10.02 -11.14 -21.93
C ALA A 3 9.73 -10.96 -20.43
N GLU A 4 10.16 -11.92 -19.60
CA GLU A 4 10.02 -11.86 -18.15
C GLU A 4 10.92 -10.79 -17.53
N ALA A 5 12.21 -10.74 -17.91
CA ALA A 5 13.13 -9.69 -17.45
C ALA A 5 12.64 -8.29 -17.82
N ARG A 6 12.08 -8.13 -19.03
CA ARG A 6 11.47 -6.88 -19.48
C ARG A 6 10.28 -6.47 -18.62
N ARG A 7 9.37 -7.41 -18.31
CA ARG A 7 8.22 -7.15 -17.44
C ARG A 7 8.65 -6.77 -16.02
N SER A 8 9.67 -7.44 -15.48
CA SER A 8 10.26 -7.07 -14.19
C SER A 8 10.85 -5.67 -14.21
N GLN A 9 11.56 -5.29 -15.28
CA GLN A 9 12.08 -3.93 -15.44
C GLN A 9 10.96 -2.90 -15.58
N LEU A 10 9.91 -3.19 -16.35
CA LEU A 10 8.73 -2.33 -16.49
C LEU A 10 8.07 -2.08 -15.13
N ALA A 11 7.90 -3.12 -14.32
CA ALA A 11 7.40 -3.01 -12.96
C ALA A 11 8.30 -2.13 -12.07
N ALA A 12 9.61 -2.29 -12.16
CA ALA A 12 10.58 -1.47 -11.41
C ALA A 12 10.47 0.03 -11.75
N ILE A 13 10.31 0.37 -13.03
CA ILE A 13 10.12 1.76 -13.49
C ILE A 13 8.84 2.37 -12.90
N ILE A 14 7.72 1.64 -12.95
CA ILE A 14 6.43 2.09 -12.40
C ILE A 14 6.50 2.32 -10.88
N ARG A 15 7.30 1.52 -10.16
CA ARG A 15 7.54 1.69 -8.73
C ARG A 15 8.42 2.90 -8.41
N ALA A 16 9.47 3.11 -9.19
CA ALA A 16 10.46 4.14 -8.92
C ALA A 16 9.92 5.57 -9.08
N GLU A 17 9.04 5.82 -10.06
CA GLU A 17 8.56 7.18 -10.34
C GLU A 17 7.12 7.19 -10.91
N PRO A 18 6.37 8.29 -10.80
CA PRO A 18 5.10 8.45 -11.50
C PRO A 18 5.29 8.48 -13.02
N VAL A 19 4.64 7.56 -13.73
CA VAL A 19 4.67 7.50 -15.19
C VAL A 19 3.28 7.63 -15.79
N ALA A 20 3.09 8.67 -16.62
CA ALA A 20 1.78 9.08 -17.10
C ALA A 20 1.42 8.57 -18.51
N SER A 21 2.33 7.89 -19.23
CA SER A 21 2.02 7.37 -20.57
C SER A 21 2.81 6.12 -20.94
N GLN A 22 2.27 5.32 -21.86
CA GLN A 22 2.97 4.15 -22.41
C GLN A 22 4.19 4.55 -23.24
N GLU A 23 4.16 5.73 -23.84
CA GLU A 23 5.29 6.30 -24.57
C GLU A 23 6.46 6.57 -23.62
N GLN A 24 6.18 7.18 -22.45
CA GLN A 24 7.19 7.41 -21.42
C GLN A 24 7.79 6.09 -20.93
N LEU A 25 6.95 5.07 -20.68
CA LEU A 25 7.43 3.72 -20.31
C LEU A 25 8.29 3.09 -21.42
N SER A 26 7.90 3.28 -22.69
CA SER A 26 8.66 2.77 -23.82
C SER A 26 10.04 3.40 -23.91
N ASN A 27 10.14 4.72 -23.69
CA ASN A 27 11.41 5.44 -23.70
C ASN A 27 12.33 4.98 -22.56
N ARG A 28 11.80 4.86 -21.34
CA ARG A 28 12.57 4.37 -20.18
C ARG A 28 13.03 2.93 -20.34
N LEU A 29 12.22 2.08 -20.96
CA LEU A 29 12.64 0.70 -21.29
C LEU A 29 13.75 0.68 -22.34
N ARG A 30 13.71 1.54 -23.36
CA ARG A 30 14.79 1.67 -24.35
C ARG A 30 16.09 2.17 -23.73
N GLU A 31 16.02 3.14 -22.82
CA GLU A 31 17.18 3.61 -22.03
C GLU A 31 17.78 2.48 -21.19
N ALA A 32 16.94 1.57 -20.67
CA ALA A 32 17.36 0.35 -19.98
C ALA A 32 17.82 -0.79 -20.93
N GLY A 33 17.94 -0.52 -22.24
CA GLY A 33 18.44 -1.46 -23.24
C GLY A 33 17.37 -2.40 -23.84
N TYR A 34 16.09 -2.20 -23.55
CA TYR A 34 14.99 -3.00 -24.11
C TYR A 34 14.43 -2.33 -25.37
N ASP A 35 14.64 -2.97 -26.52
CA ASP A 35 13.97 -2.56 -27.75
C ASP A 35 12.49 -2.96 -27.72
N VAL A 36 11.61 -1.97 -27.58
CA VAL A 36 10.16 -2.15 -27.38
C VAL A 36 9.35 -1.17 -28.20
N THR A 37 8.14 -1.59 -28.57
CA THR A 37 7.11 -0.72 -29.16
C THR A 37 6.05 -0.39 -28.12
N GLN A 38 5.25 0.64 -28.39
CA GLN A 38 4.11 0.98 -27.53
C GLN A 38 3.10 -0.18 -27.44
N ALA A 39 2.91 -0.97 -28.52
CA ALA A 39 2.08 -2.17 -28.49
C ALA A 39 2.64 -3.25 -27.55
N THR A 40 3.97 -3.45 -27.55
CA THR A 40 4.64 -4.38 -26.62
C THR A 40 4.42 -3.95 -25.18
N VAL A 41 4.63 -2.67 -24.88
CA VAL A 41 4.44 -2.11 -23.54
C VAL A 41 2.99 -2.22 -23.09
N SER A 42 2.02 -1.93 -23.97
CA SER A 42 0.59 -2.09 -23.65
C SER A 42 0.26 -3.52 -23.23
N ARG A 43 0.75 -4.50 -23.99
CA ARG A 43 0.51 -5.91 -23.69
C ARG A 43 1.20 -6.37 -22.42
N ASP A 44 2.41 -5.89 -22.15
CA ASP A 44 3.10 -6.18 -20.89
C ASP A 44 2.41 -5.56 -19.68
N LEU A 45 1.87 -4.34 -19.81
CA LEU A 45 1.07 -3.68 -18.77
C LEU A 45 -0.17 -4.51 -18.43
N GLU A 46 -0.87 -5.03 -19.44
CA GLU A 46 -2.00 -5.95 -19.24
C GLU A 46 -1.58 -7.23 -18.52
N VAL A 47 -0.46 -7.84 -18.94
CA VAL A 47 0.05 -9.09 -18.34
C VAL A 47 0.45 -8.91 -16.86
N ILE A 48 1.02 -7.75 -16.50
CA ILE A 48 1.38 -7.45 -15.11
C ILE A 48 0.22 -6.82 -14.31
N GLY A 49 -0.95 -6.62 -14.94
CA GLY A 49 -2.15 -6.08 -14.31
C GLY A 49 -2.08 -4.60 -13.96
N ALA A 50 -1.24 -3.81 -14.63
CA ALA A 50 -1.09 -2.39 -14.33
C ALA A 50 -2.38 -1.60 -14.65
N ILE A 51 -2.79 -0.74 -13.72
CA ILE A 51 -3.98 0.12 -13.86
C ILE A 51 -3.59 1.61 -13.85
N ARG A 52 -4.50 2.47 -14.31
CA ARG A 52 -4.37 3.92 -14.15
C ARG A 52 -4.90 4.34 -12.79
N GLY A 53 -4.13 5.16 -12.08
CA GLY A 53 -4.54 5.77 -10.81
C GLY A 53 -3.78 7.05 -10.54
N LYS A 54 -3.86 7.55 -9.31
CA LYS A 54 -3.05 8.69 -8.86
C LYS A 54 -1.93 8.20 -7.95
N LYS A 55 -0.71 8.65 -8.24
CA LYS A 55 0.48 8.54 -7.39
C LYS A 55 0.98 9.96 -7.14
N ASP A 56 1.13 10.34 -5.87
CA ASP A 56 1.60 11.67 -5.46
C ASP A 56 0.75 12.82 -6.06
N GLY A 57 -0.57 12.59 -6.18
CA GLY A 57 -1.51 13.52 -6.79
C GLY A 57 -1.50 13.57 -8.32
N GLN A 58 -0.58 12.87 -8.98
CA GLN A 58 -0.44 12.83 -10.44
C GLN A 58 -1.02 11.54 -11.04
N LEU A 59 -1.63 11.64 -12.22
CA LEU A 59 -2.15 10.47 -12.93
C LEU A 59 -1.00 9.60 -13.46
N SER A 60 -0.91 8.36 -13.00
CA SER A 60 0.16 7.43 -13.34
C SER A 60 -0.33 5.99 -13.49
N TYR A 61 0.54 5.11 -14.00
CA TYR A 61 0.37 3.67 -13.87
C TYR A 61 0.66 3.22 -12.43
N LEU A 62 -0.09 2.22 -11.96
CA LEU A 62 0.04 1.55 -10.67
C LEU A 62 0.03 0.04 -10.90
N LEU A 63 0.81 -0.73 -10.15
CA LEU A 63 0.77 -2.19 -10.20
C LEU A 63 -0.20 -2.76 -9.14
N PRO A 64 -0.79 -3.94 -9.39
CA PRO A 64 -1.55 -4.66 -8.37
C PRO A 64 -0.68 -4.90 -7.13
N GLY A 65 -1.18 -4.57 -5.95
CA GLY A 65 -0.43 -4.68 -4.68
C GLY A 65 0.51 -3.51 -4.40
N ASP A 66 0.85 -2.67 -5.39
CA ASP A 66 1.60 -1.43 -5.19
C ASP A 66 0.69 -0.25 -4.79
N THR A 67 -0.58 -0.50 -4.47
CA THR A 67 -1.53 0.47 -3.87
C THR A 67 -1.11 0.90 -2.47
N PHE A 68 0.18 0.97 -2.16
CA PHE A 68 0.71 1.45 -0.88
C PHE A 68 2.05 2.20 -1.05
N GLY A 69 2.47 2.53 -2.27
CA GLY A 69 3.60 3.42 -2.51
C GLY A 69 3.18 4.88 -2.32
N ASP A 70 3.73 5.53 -1.30
CA ASP A 70 3.50 6.94 -0.86
C ASP A 70 2.16 7.25 -0.15
N HIS A 71 1.33 6.23 0.05
CA HIS A 71 0.06 6.36 0.77
C HIS A 71 -0.09 5.41 1.96
N GLY A 72 0.90 4.61 2.37
CA GLY A 72 0.74 3.71 3.53
C GLY A 72 0.28 4.45 4.80
N GLN A 73 0.98 5.53 5.17
CA GLN A 73 0.57 6.39 6.30
C GLN A 73 -0.58 7.33 5.95
N ASN A 74 -0.59 7.99 4.78
CA ASN A 74 -1.69 8.89 4.39
C ASN A 74 -3.03 8.16 4.18
N SER A 75 -3.00 6.90 3.77
CA SER A 75 -4.17 6.02 3.64
C SER A 75 -4.55 5.44 4.99
N LEU A 76 -3.58 5.07 5.85
CA LEU A 76 -3.88 4.64 7.21
C LEU A 76 -4.52 5.78 8.01
N GLU A 77 -3.93 6.98 8.04
CA GLU A 77 -4.49 8.16 8.71
C GLU A 77 -5.89 8.48 8.20
N ARG A 78 -6.11 8.43 6.89
CA ARG A 78 -7.46 8.62 6.30
C ARG A 78 -8.44 7.55 6.76
N ILE A 79 -8.08 6.28 6.68
CA ILE A 79 -8.94 5.15 7.09
C ILE A 79 -9.23 5.21 8.59
N LEU A 80 -8.23 5.55 9.41
CA LEU A 80 -8.39 5.74 10.85
C LEU A 80 -9.30 6.93 11.17
N GLY A 81 -9.16 8.06 10.48
CA GLY A 81 -10.06 9.21 10.67
C GLY A 81 -11.49 8.95 10.18
N GLU A 82 -11.64 8.15 9.13
CA GLU A 82 -12.96 7.86 8.56
C GLU A 82 -13.71 6.81 9.40
N TRP A 83 -13.01 5.76 9.86
CA TRP A 83 -13.64 4.55 10.40
C TRP A 83 -13.22 4.20 11.83
N GLY A 84 -12.10 4.71 12.30
CA GLY A 84 -11.65 4.54 13.69
C GLY A 84 -12.50 5.36 14.66
N VAL A 85 -12.76 4.80 15.83
CA VAL A 85 -13.60 5.42 16.87
C VAL A 85 -12.79 5.66 18.14
N SER A 86 -12.13 4.63 18.66
CA SER A 86 -11.33 4.73 19.88
C SER A 86 -10.21 3.70 19.92
N VAL A 87 -9.23 3.96 20.78
CA VAL A 87 -8.08 3.08 21.01
C VAL A 87 -7.87 2.95 22.52
N GLU A 88 -7.67 1.72 22.99
CA GLU A 88 -7.39 1.35 24.37
C GLU A 88 -6.19 0.41 24.43
N ILE A 89 -5.42 0.48 25.52
CA ILE A 89 -4.27 -0.40 25.76
C ILE A 89 -4.67 -1.41 26.82
N ALA A 90 -4.48 -2.70 26.52
CA ALA A 90 -4.72 -3.82 27.42
C ALA A 90 -3.48 -4.72 27.46
N GLY A 91 -2.50 -4.36 28.29
CA GLY A 91 -1.21 -5.07 28.35
C GLY A 91 -0.42 -4.89 27.05
N ASN A 92 -0.05 -6.00 26.40
CA ASN A 92 0.62 -6.00 25.09
C ASN A 92 -0.35 -5.94 23.90
N LEU A 93 -1.65 -5.73 24.15
CA LEU A 93 -2.65 -5.53 23.11
C LEU A 93 -3.04 -4.05 23.03
N VAL A 94 -3.21 -3.58 21.80
CA VAL A 94 -3.94 -2.36 21.50
C VAL A 94 -5.29 -2.77 20.91
N VAL A 95 -6.37 -2.36 21.56
CA VAL A 95 -7.75 -2.63 21.13
C VAL A 95 -8.28 -1.36 20.47
N MET A 96 -8.72 -1.48 19.22
CA MET A 96 -9.34 -0.36 18.50
C MET A 96 -10.79 -0.66 18.20
N ARG A 97 -11.66 0.32 18.49
CA ARG A 97 -13.05 0.33 18.03
C ARG A 97 -13.14 1.04 16.70
N THR A 98 -13.97 0.51 15.81
CA THR A 98 -14.28 1.10 14.51
C THR A 98 -15.78 1.32 14.39
N ARG A 99 -16.21 1.93 13.29
CA ARG A 99 -17.63 1.89 12.88
C ARG A 99 -18.06 0.43 12.63
N PRO A 100 -19.37 0.11 12.74
CA PRO A 100 -19.87 -1.23 12.46
C PRO A 100 -19.42 -1.77 11.09
N GLY A 101 -19.08 -3.05 11.01
CA GLY A 101 -18.63 -3.72 9.77
C GLY A 101 -17.31 -3.24 9.19
N SER A 102 -16.54 -2.41 9.91
CA SER A 102 -15.37 -1.71 9.35
C SER A 102 -14.02 -2.22 9.85
N ALA A 103 -13.99 -3.08 10.87
CA ALA A 103 -12.74 -3.49 11.52
C ALA A 103 -11.77 -4.21 10.56
N HIS A 104 -12.29 -5.00 9.62
CA HIS A 104 -11.47 -5.73 8.66
C HIS A 104 -10.67 -4.83 7.71
N VAL A 105 -11.25 -3.71 7.28
CA VAL A 105 -10.54 -2.80 6.38
C VAL A 105 -9.51 -1.96 7.12
N VAL A 106 -9.81 -1.58 8.37
CA VAL A 106 -8.82 -0.93 9.24
C VAL A 106 -7.64 -1.87 9.50
N ALA A 107 -7.90 -3.16 9.76
CA ALA A 107 -6.85 -4.17 9.89
C ALA A 107 -6.02 -4.32 8.60
N ALA A 108 -6.67 -4.39 7.43
CA ALA A 108 -5.96 -4.46 6.15
C ALA A 108 -5.06 -3.23 5.91
N ALA A 109 -5.51 -2.03 6.32
CA ALA A 109 -4.71 -0.82 6.24
C ALA A 109 -3.51 -0.85 7.19
N LEU A 110 -3.68 -1.37 8.41
CA LEU A 110 -2.60 -1.55 9.38
C LEU A 110 -1.54 -2.54 8.89
N ASP A 111 -1.98 -3.69 8.36
CA ASP A 111 -1.09 -4.72 7.82
C ASP A 111 -0.30 -4.18 6.63
N ALA A 112 -0.96 -3.41 5.74
CA ALA A 112 -0.32 -2.78 4.60
C ALA A 112 0.65 -1.65 4.99
N ALA A 113 0.37 -0.92 6.08
CA ALA A 113 1.26 0.12 6.60
C ALA A 113 2.55 -0.44 7.22
N ALA A 114 2.59 -1.74 7.51
CA ALA A 114 3.77 -2.46 8.03
C ALA A 114 4.47 -1.72 9.18
N LEU A 115 3.69 -1.18 10.12
CA LEU A 115 4.22 -0.40 11.24
C LEU A 115 5.13 -1.27 12.12
N ASP A 116 6.31 -0.73 12.41
CA ASP A 116 7.24 -1.38 13.33
C ASP A 116 6.61 -1.53 14.72
N GLY A 117 6.89 -2.65 15.38
CA GLY A 117 6.31 -3.00 16.67
C GLY A 117 4.94 -3.68 16.65
N ILE A 118 4.29 -3.83 15.50
CA ILE A 118 3.10 -4.70 15.40
C ILE A 118 3.55 -6.15 15.12
N ALA A 119 3.06 -7.08 15.93
CA ALA A 119 3.24 -8.52 15.71
C ALA A 119 2.15 -9.08 14.77
N GLY A 120 0.93 -8.54 14.84
CA GLY A 120 -0.18 -8.87 13.95
C GLY A 120 -1.50 -8.27 14.41
N THR A 121 -2.55 -8.44 13.60
CA THR A 121 -3.91 -7.96 13.89
C THR A 121 -4.94 -9.08 13.80
N ILE A 122 -6.03 -8.98 14.57
CA ILE A 122 -7.24 -9.82 14.45
C ILE A 122 -8.45 -8.89 14.43
N ALA A 123 -9.23 -8.94 13.35
CA ALA A 123 -10.44 -8.13 13.19
C ALA A 123 -11.71 -8.92 13.53
N GLY A 124 -12.60 -8.29 14.29
CA GLY A 124 -14.01 -8.66 14.42
C GLY A 124 -14.87 -7.83 13.47
N ASP A 125 -16.09 -7.46 13.90
CA ASP A 125 -16.98 -6.59 13.11
C ASP A 125 -16.64 -5.10 13.30
N ASP A 126 -16.63 -4.64 14.55
CA ASP A 126 -16.44 -3.24 14.94
C ASP A 126 -15.27 -3.04 15.93
N THR A 127 -14.48 -4.09 16.11
CA THR A 127 -13.39 -4.16 17.07
C THR A 127 -12.23 -4.91 16.43
N LEU A 128 -11.01 -4.39 16.57
CA LEU A 128 -9.80 -5.10 16.18
C LEU A 128 -8.78 -5.14 17.33
N PHE A 129 -8.09 -6.27 17.44
CA PHE A 129 -6.99 -6.47 18.37
C PHE A 129 -5.68 -6.39 17.63
N ILE A 130 -4.75 -5.59 18.16
CA ILE A 130 -3.42 -5.37 17.59
C ILE A 130 -2.43 -5.89 18.62
N ALA A 131 -1.72 -6.96 18.28
CA ALA A 131 -0.68 -7.50 19.13
C ALA A 131 0.60 -6.68 18.97
N VAL A 132 1.11 -6.14 20.07
CA VAL A 132 2.38 -5.42 20.10
C VAL A 132 3.52 -6.41 20.31
N ARG A 133 4.58 -6.28 19.53
CA ARG A 133 5.78 -7.11 19.60
C ARG A 133 6.52 -6.85 20.92
N ASP A 134 7.10 -7.89 21.49
CA ASP A 134 7.93 -7.74 22.69
C ASP A 134 9.02 -6.69 22.52
N GLY A 135 9.28 -5.93 23.58
CA GLY A 135 10.26 -4.83 23.58
C GLY A 135 9.75 -3.52 22.96
N HIS A 136 8.53 -3.47 22.43
CA HIS A 136 7.90 -2.24 21.95
C HIS A 136 6.90 -1.68 22.97
N ASP A 137 6.75 -0.36 23.00
CA ASP A 137 5.80 0.34 23.89
C ASP A 137 4.42 0.46 23.24
N PRO A 138 3.38 -0.21 23.78
CA PRO A 138 2.00 -0.10 23.29
C PRO A 138 1.47 1.34 23.29
N SER A 139 1.98 2.20 24.17
CA SER A 139 1.56 3.60 24.30
C SER A 139 1.94 4.44 23.09
N LEU A 140 3.10 4.14 22.48
CA LEU A 140 3.55 4.81 21.27
C LEU A 140 2.66 4.43 20.08
N LEU A 141 2.39 3.13 19.92
CA LEU A 141 1.48 2.62 18.90
C LEU A 141 0.08 3.20 19.06
N ALA A 142 -0.48 3.19 20.27
CA ALA A 142 -1.80 3.76 20.53
C ALA A 142 -1.91 5.25 20.18
N ARG A 143 -0.81 6.03 20.33
CA ARG A 143 -0.76 7.44 19.92
C ARG A 143 -0.76 7.62 18.41
N ILE A 144 -0.04 6.77 17.68
CA ILE A 144 0.00 6.79 16.20
C ILE A 144 -1.38 6.40 15.65
N LEU A 145 -2.01 5.42 16.26
CA LEU A 145 -3.27 4.83 15.82
C LEU A 145 -4.52 5.61 16.23
N LYS A 146 -4.36 6.69 17.00
CA LYS A 146 -5.48 7.47 17.51
C LYS A 146 -6.18 8.19 16.35
N PRO A 147 -7.49 7.95 16.12
CA PRO A 147 -8.26 8.67 15.10
C PRO A 147 -8.18 10.19 15.32
N ARG A 148 -8.06 10.94 14.22
CA ARG A 148 -8.02 12.42 14.21
C ARG A 148 -9.26 13.01 13.59
#